data_AF-A0A6H1ZAJ2-F1
#
_entry.id   AF-A0A6H1ZAJ2-F1
#
_cell.length_a   1.000
_cell.length_b   1.000
_cell.length_c   1.000
_cell.angle_alpha   90.00
_cell.angle_beta   90.00
_cell.angle_gamma   90.00
#
_symmetry.space_group_name_H-M   'P 1'
#
loop_
_entity.id
_entity.type
_entity.pdbx_description
1 polymer ?
#
loop_
_entity_poly.entity_id
_entity_poly.type
_entity_poly.pdbx_seq_one_letter_code
_entity_poly.pdbx_strand_id
1 'polypeptide(L)'
;MTEEEKARQELEYKVAEAKLRCKEVWTTLQQLNKIAKSYLDDWERWNERFERADRKLAEVDGRMRVVKSERKMPKIRLTREQILKIAEALEIEMEGEEGGEIVN
;
A
#
# COMPACT_ATOMS: atom_id res chain seq x y z
N MET A 1 38.88 -62.87 6.11
CA MET A 1 38.78 -61.40 6.02
C MET A 1 39.79 -60.82 6.98
N THR A 2 40.77 -60.08 6.46
CA THR A 2 41.82 -59.44 7.27
C THR A 2 41.28 -58.23 8.02
N GLU A 3 41.99 -57.75 9.04
CA GLU A 3 41.61 -56.51 9.73
C GLU A 3 41.64 -55.29 8.79
N GLU A 4 42.57 -55.27 7.82
CA GLU A 4 42.62 -54.24 6.77
C GLU A 4 41.37 -54.25 5.88
N GLU A 5 40.87 -55.42 5.49
CA GLU A 5 39.65 -55.54 4.67
C GLU A 5 38.41 -55.03 5.43
N LYS A 6 38.33 -55.30 6.74
CA LYS A 6 37.26 -54.76 7.60
C LYS A 6 37.35 -53.25 7.75
N ALA A 7 38.54 -52.73 8.03
CA ALA A 7 38.77 -51.29 8.15
C ALA A 7 38.43 -50.54 6.85
N ARG A 8 38.76 -51.14 5.70
CA ARG A 8 38.41 -50.58 4.39
C ARG A 8 36.91 -50.57 4.14
N GLN A 9 36.20 -51.67 4.42
CA GLN A 9 34.74 -51.71 4.29
C GLN A 9 34.05 -50.68 5.20
N GLU A 10 34.52 -50.53 6.43
CA GLU A 10 33.96 -49.57 7.38
C GLU A 10 34.20 -48.12 6.91
N LEU A 11 35.36 -47.82 6.33
CA LEU A 11 35.64 -46.53 5.73
C LEU A 11 34.74 -46.26 4.53
N GLU A 12 34.58 -47.23 3.62
CA GLU A 12 33.69 -47.13 2.46
C GLU A 12 32.24 -46.88 2.88
N TYR A 13 31.77 -47.55 3.94
CA TYR A 13 30.45 -47.31 4.52
C TYR A 13 30.31 -45.88 5.06
N LYS A 14 31.26 -45.42 5.89
CA LYS A 14 31.26 -44.05 6.44
C LYS A 14 31.27 -42.98 5.35
N VAL A 15 32.02 -43.20 4.27
CA VAL A 15 32.05 -42.28 3.11
C VAL A 15 30.71 -42.27 2.38
N ALA A 16 30.09 -43.43 2.18
CA ALA A 16 28.78 -43.51 1.54
C ALA A 16 27.70 -42.81 2.39
N GLU A 17 27.71 -43.02 3.71
CA GLU A 17 26.81 -42.36 4.65
C GLU A 17 27.00 -40.84 4.65
N ALA A 18 28.24 -40.36 4.69
CA ALA A 18 28.54 -38.94 4.61
C ALA A 18 28.05 -38.31 3.30
N LYS A 19 28.23 -38.99 2.16
CA LYS A 19 27.72 -38.54 0.86
C LYS A 19 26.19 -38.43 0.84
N LEU A 20 25.50 -39.40 1.43
CA LEU A 20 24.04 -39.38 1.54
C LEU A 20 23.56 -38.18 2.36
N ARG A 21 24.15 -37.98 3.55
CA ARG A 21 23.83 -36.84 4.43
C ARG A 21 24.10 -35.50 3.74
N CYS A 22 25.22 -35.37 3.04
CA CYS A 22 25.51 -34.15 2.27
C CYS A 22 24.45 -33.88 1.18
N LYS A 23 23.98 -34.93 0.50
CA LYS A 23 22.92 -34.79 -0.50
C LYS A 23 21.60 -34.34 0.13
N GLU A 24 21.24 -34.88 1.28
CA GLU A 24 20.05 -34.48 2.04
C GLU A 24 20.13 -33.01 2.47
N VAL A 25 21.23 -32.62 3.10
CA VAL A 25 21.47 -31.22 3.50
C VAL A 25 21.41 -30.28 2.30
N TRP A 26 22.00 -30.67 1.17
CA TRP A 26 21.94 -29.88 -0.06
C TRP A 26 20.50 -29.70 -0.56
N THR A 27 19.70 -30.77 -0.56
CA THR A 27 18.28 -30.66 -0.95
C THR A 27 17.48 -29.78 0.00
N THR A 28 17.72 -29.87 1.31
CA THR A 28 17.09 -28.99 2.30
C THR A 28 17.47 -27.53 2.08
N LEU A 29 18.75 -27.23 1.82
CA LEU A 29 19.20 -25.87 1.50
C LEU A 29 18.53 -25.32 0.24
N GLN A 30 18.36 -26.14 -0.80
CA GLN A 30 17.65 -25.73 -2.00
C GLN A 30 16.18 -25.41 -1.73
N GLN A 31 15.50 -26.21 -0.89
CA GLN A 31 14.12 -25.95 -0.49
C GLN A 31 14.00 -24.66 0.33
N LEU A 32 14.87 -24.46 1.32
CA LEU A 32 14.92 -23.25 2.13
C LEU A 32 15.16 -22.00 1.27
N ASN A 33 16.05 -22.08 0.28
CA ASN A 33 16.30 -20.97 -0.63
C ASN A 33 15.06 -20.62 -1.47
N LYS A 34 14.29 -21.61 -1.92
CA LYS A 34 13.01 -21.37 -2.63
C LYS A 34 11.98 -20.69 -1.72
N ILE A 35 11.87 -21.14 -0.48
CA ILE A 35 10.97 -20.55 0.52
C ILE A 35 11.37 -19.11 0.81
N ALA A 36 12.66 -18.85 1.03
CA ALA A 36 13.19 -17.51 1.29
C ALA A 36 12.89 -16.53 0.15
N LYS A 37 13.04 -16.97 -1.11
CA LYS A 37 12.66 -16.17 -2.29
C LYS A 37 11.17 -15.87 -2.32
N SER A 38 10.33 -16.87 -2.05
CA SER A 38 8.87 -16.64 -1.99
C SER A 38 8.49 -15.61 -0.93
N TYR A 39 9.12 -15.66 0.25
CA TYR A 39 8.88 -14.66 1.30
C TYR A 39 9.35 -13.26 0.90
N LEU A 40 10.48 -13.15 0.19
CA LEU A 40 10.95 -11.87 -0.34
C LEU A 40 9.94 -11.28 -1.33
N ASP A 41 9.49 -12.09 -2.30
CA ASP A 41 8.51 -11.67 -3.32
C ASP A 41 7.19 -11.24 -2.67
N ASP A 42 6.71 -11.99 -1.67
CA ASP A 42 5.50 -11.62 -0.94
C ASP A 42 5.70 -10.34 -0.13
N TRP A 43 6.85 -10.17 0.52
CA TRP A 43 7.18 -8.95 1.26
C TRP A 43 7.18 -7.73 0.34
N GLU A 44 7.80 -7.80 -0.83
CA GLU A 44 7.79 -6.72 -1.83
C GLU A 44 6.37 -6.36 -2.25
N ARG A 45 5.53 -7.36 -2.54
CA ARG A 45 4.10 -7.15 -2.89
C ARG A 45 3.33 -6.46 -1.77
N TRP A 46 3.57 -6.84 -0.52
CA TRP A 46 2.92 -6.19 0.62
C TRP A 46 3.41 -4.76 0.79
N ASN A 47 4.71 -4.51 0.64
CA ASN A 47 5.28 -3.17 0.73
C ASN A 47 4.66 -2.23 -0.31
N GLU A 48 4.54 -2.65 -1.57
CA GLU A 48 3.86 -1.87 -2.62
C GLU A 48 2.37 -1.59 -2.31
N ARG A 49 1.70 -2.50 -1.60
CA ARG A 49 0.30 -2.29 -1.17
C ARG A 49 0.22 -1.26 -0.04
N PHE A 50 1.13 -1.32 0.93
CA PHE A 50 1.22 -0.33 2.00
C PHE A 50 1.52 1.06 1.44
N GLU A 51 2.51 1.20 0.55
CA GLU A 51 2.81 2.49 -0.07
C GLU A 51 1.61 3.08 -0.85
N ARG A 52 0.85 2.23 -1.54
CA ARG A 52 -0.39 2.66 -2.21
C ARG A 52 -1.46 3.09 -1.22
N ALA A 53 -1.59 2.39 -0.09
CA ALA A 53 -2.53 2.76 0.97
C ALA A 53 -2.14 4.10 1.61
N ASP A 54 -0.85 4.31 1.90
CA ASP A 54 -0.32 5.56 2.46
C ASP A 54 -0.56 6.74 1.53
N ARG A 55 -0.34 6.59 0.23
CA ARG A 55 -0.66 7.62 -0.76
C ARG A 55 -2.15 7.98 -0.77
N LYS A 56 -3.04 6.97 -0.70
CA LYS A 56 -4.49 7.20 -0.61
C LYS A 56 -4.90 7.88 0.68
N LEU A 57 -4.29 7.51 1.81
CA LEU A 57 -4.54 8.17 3.10
C LEU A 57 -4.12 9.64 3.06
N ALA A 58 -2.95 9.95 2.48
CA ALA A 58 -2.50 11.32 2.28
C ALA A 58 -3.44 12.14 1.38
N GLU A 59 -3.95 11.54 0.30
CA GLU A 59 -4.93 12.18 -0.59
C GLU A 59 -6.24 12.50 0.14
N VAL A 60 -6.76 11.54 0.92
CA VAL A 60 -7.98 11.72 1.72
C VAL A 60 -7.80 12.80 2.79
N ASP A 61 -6.68 12.82 3.49
CA ASP A 61 -6.38 13.88 4.47
C ASP A 61 -6.30 15.26 3.80
N GLY A 62 -5.67 15.33 2.62
CA GLY A 62 -5.64 16.55 1.80
C GLY A 62 -7.05 17.05 1.45
N ARG A 63 -7.92 16.17 0.95
CA ARG A 63 -9.32 16.51 0.64
C ARG A 63 -10.09 16.94 1.88
N MET A 64 -9.93 16.26 3.02
CA MET A 64 -10.57 16.65 4.27
C MET A 64 -10.14 18.04 4.73
N ARG A 65 -8.87 18.43 4.54
CA ARG A 65 -8.40 19.78 4.85
C ARG A 65 -9.08 20.83 3.99
N VAL A 66 -9.22 20.59 2.68
CA VAL A 66 -9.92 21.49 1.74
C VAL A 66 -11.39 21.66 2.14
N VAL A 67 -12.11 20.57 2.39
CA VAL A 67 -13.51 20.61 2.84
C VAL A 67 -13.65 21.38 4.16
N LYS A 68 -12.72 21.19 5.11
CA LYS A 68 -12.70 21.94 6.37
C LYS A 68 -12.41 23.42 6.15
N SER A 69 -11.56 23.81 5.21
CA SER A 69 -11.32 25.22 4.89
C SER A 69 -12.53 25.87 4.20
N GLU A 70 -13.20 25.16 3.29
CA GLU A 70 -14.41 25.65 2.62
C GLU A 70 -15.56 25.85 3.61
N ARG A 71 -15.73 24.93 4.57
CA ARG A 71 -16.71 25.09 5.66
C ARG A 71 -16.42 26.27 6.59
N LYS A 72 -15.16 26.71 6.66
CA LYS A 72 -14.74 27.88 7.46
C LYS A 72 -14.80 29.19 6.69
N MET A 73 -15.09 29.17 5.38
CA MET A 73 -15.32 30.40 4.63
C MET A 73 -16.53 31.12 5.23
N PRO A 74 -16.41 32.41 5.56
CA PRO A 74 -17.54 33.16 6.09
C PRO A 74 -18.68 33.12 5.05
N LYS A 75 -19.87 32.68 5.47
CA LYS A 75 -21.07 32.81 4.65
C LYS A 75 -21.33 34.30 4.46
N ILE A 76 -20.93 34.84 3.31
CA ILE A 76 -21.23 36.22 2.94
C ILE A 76 -22.74 36.26 2.68
N ARG A 77 -23.50 36.85 3.62
CA ARG A 77 -24.89 37.21 3.38
C ARG A 77 -24.89 38.57 2.69
N LEU A 78 -25.05 38.56 1.38
CA LEU A 78 -25.28 39.79 0.62
C LEU A 78 -26.74 40.19 0.76
N THR A 79 -27.00 41.48 0.98
CA THR A 79 -28.36 42.02 0.88
C THR A 79 -28.78 42.05 -0.58
N ARG A 80 -30.09 42.07 -0.86
CA ARG A 80 -30.63 42.12 -2.23
C ARG A 80 -30.05 43.30 -3.03
N GLU A 81 -29.88 44.45 -2.40
CA GLU A 81 -29.24 45.63 -3.02
C GLU A 81 -27.77 45.39 -3.40
N GLN A 82 -27.02 44.66 -2.57
CA GLN A 82 -25.64 44.30 -2.88
C GLN A 82 -25.56 43.29 -4.02
N ILE A 83 -26.49 42.32 -4.07
CA ILE A 83 -26.58 41.35 -5.16
C ILE A 83 -26.90 42.06 -6.49
N LEU A 84 -27.87 42.99 -6.48
CA LEU A 84 -28.24 43.77 -7.67
C LEU A 84 -27.08 44.62 -8.19
N LYS A 85 -26.33 45.29 -7.31
CA LYS A 85 -25.13 46.06 -7.71
C LYS A 85 -24.04 45.20 -8.34
N ILE A 86 -23.86 43.97 -7.85
CA ILE A 86 -22.89 43.03 -8.42
C ILE A 86 -23.38 42.51 -9.78
N ALA A 87 -24.67 42.20 -9.91
CA ALA A 87 -25.26 41.75 -11.17
C ALA A 87 -25.17 42.85 -12.25
N GLU A 88 -25.44 44.10 -11.90
CA GLU A 88 -25.26 45.27 -12.79
C GLU A 88 -23.78 45.43 -13.19
N ALA A 89 -22.84 45.32 -12.25
CA ALA A 89 -21.41 45.44 -12.53
C ALA A 89 -20.86 44.30 -13.40
N LEU A 90 -21.55 43.16 -13.45
CA LEU A 90 -21.20 41.98 -14.24
C LEU A 90 -22.05 41.82 -15.50
N GLU A 91 -22.94 42.77 -15.80
CA GLU A 91 -23.90 42.74 -16.93
C GLU A 91 -24.77 41.47 -16.95
N ILE A 92 -25.12 40.93 -15.78
CA ILE A 92 -25.98 39.75 -15.65
C ILE A 92 -27.43 40.20 -15.49
N GLU A 93 -28.30 39.84 -16.44
CA GLU A 93 -29.76 40.01 -16.31
C GLU A 93 -30.31 39.02 -15.28
N MET A 94 -30.89 39.52 -14.19
CA MET A 94 -31.58 38.68 -13.21
C MET A 94 -33.10 38.76 -13.39
N GLU A 95 -33.71 37.68 -13.85
CA GLU A 95 -35.17 37.51 -13.84
C GLU A 95 -35.64 37.20 -12.41
N GLY A 96 -36.61 37.98 -11.92
CA GLY A 96 -37.09 37.88 -10.55
C GLY A 96 -38.19 36.84 -10.40
N GLU A 97 -38.03 35.94 -9.42
CA GLU A 97 -39.15 35.35 -8.69
C GLU A 97 -38.93 35.48 -7.18
N GLU A 98 -40.02 35.78 -6.49
CA GLU A 98 -40.11 36.14 -5.08
C GLU A 98 -39.78 34.96 -4.15
N GLY A 99 -39.28 35.29 -2.96
CA GLY A 99 -39.39 34.39 -1.80
C GLY A 99 -38.26 33.36 -1.68
N GLY A 100 -37.18 33.77 -1.02
CA GLY A 100 -36.12 32.86 -0.64
C GLY A 100 -36.55 31.87 0.45
N GLU A 101 -36.31 30.59 0.20
CA GLU A 101 -35.98 29.61 1.23
C GLU A 101 -34.84 28.73 0.69
N ILE A 102 -33.60 29.02 1.09
CA ILE A 102 -32.51 28.04 0.94
C ILE A 102 -32.56 27.19 2.20
N VAL A 103 -33.30 26.08 2.13
CA VAL A 103 -33.44 25.10 3.20
C VAL A 103 -32.13 24.29 3.34
N ASN A 104 -31.80 23.94 4.60
CA ASN A 104 -30.57 23.30 5.09
C ASN A 104 -30.10 22.04 4.34
#